data_AF-A0A2S9G3M4-F1
#
_entry.id   AF-A0A2S9G3M4-F1
#
_cell.length_a   1.000
_cell.length_b   1.000
_cell.length_c   1.000
_cell.angle_alpha   90.00
_cell.angle_beta   90.00
_cell.angle_gamma   90.00
#
_symmetry.space_group_name_H-M   'P 1'
#
loop_
_entity.id
_entity.type
_entity.pdbx_description
1 polymer ?
#
loop_
_entity_poly.entity_id
_entity_poly.type
_entity_poly.pdbx_seq_one_letter_code
_entity_poly.pdbx_strand_id
1 'polypeptide(L)' 'SSPFWQTWDLLLLWLAQLHGGNGMRTIIADYTRKDSTKFWLNPLLALSIVFTLVLGTYVLLTFDATIS' A
#
# COMPACT_ATOMS: atom_id res chain seq x y z
N SER A 1 8.67 -22.23 -5.76
CA SER A 1 7.60 -21.42 -5.13
C SER A 1 6.64 -22.30 -4.37
N SER A 2 6.19 -21.86 -3.18
CA SER A 2 5.06 -22.46 -2.46
C SER A 2 3.82 -21.59 -2.71
N PRO A 3 2.75 -22.10 -3.35
CA PRO A 3 1.55 -21.32 -3.64
C PRO A 3 0.91 -20.71 -2.38
N PHE A 4 0.96 -21.45 -1.27
CA PHE A 4 0.43 -20.99 0.01
C PHE A 4 1.08 -19.68 0.46
N TRP A 5 2.41 -19.62 0.47
CA TRP A 5 3.14 -18.43 0.92
C TRP A 5 2.98 -17.25 -0.05
N GLN A 6 2.94 -17.52 -1.35
CA GLN A 6 2.68 -16.47 -2.34
C GLN A 6 1.29 -15.84 -2.17
N THR A 7 0.26 -16.66 -1.94
CA THR A 7 -1.09 -16.15 -1.64
C THR A 7 -1.14 -15.42 -0.30
N TRP A 8 -0.47 -15.95 0.73
CA TRP A 8 -0.38 -15.32 2.04
C TRP A 8 0.24 -13.92 1.95
N ASP A 9 1.37 -13.78 1.27
CA ASP A 9 2.07 -12.50 1.13
C ASP A 9 1.27 -11.50 0.31
N LEU A 10 0.59 -11.94 -0.75
CA LEU A 10 -0.34 -11.09 -1.51
C LEU A 10 -1.49 -10.60 -0.63
N LEU A 11 -2.12 -11.48 0.15
CA LEU A 11 -3.20 -11.08 1.06
C LEU A 11 -2.68 -10.12 2.14
N LEU A 12 -1.51 -10.40 2.72
CA LEU A 12 -0.89 -9.55 3.73
C LEU A 12 -0.60 -8.15 3.17
N LEU A 13 -0.01 -8.05 1.97
CA LEU A 13 0.23 -6.79 1.28
C LEU A 13 -1.05 -5.98 1.09
N TRP A 14 -2.08 -6.61 0.50
CA TRP A 14 -3.32 -5.91 0.16
C TRP A 14 -4.10 -5.49 1.40
N LEU A 15 -4.30 -6.40 2.35
CA LEU A 15 -5.06 -6.13 3.56
C LEU A 15 -4.36 -5.09 4.43
N ALA A 16 -3.04 -5.21 4.65
CA ALA A 16 -2.31 -4.27 5.47
C ALA A 16 -2.27 -2.87 4.84
N GLN A 17 -2.02 -2.76 3.54
CA GLN A 17 -1.92 -1.45 2.88
C GLN A 17 -3.27 -0.73 2.81
N LEU A 18 -4.36 -1.46 2.53
CA LEU A 18 -5.71 -0.87 2.54
C LEU A 18 -6.15 -0.51 3.95
N HIS A 19 -5.87 -1.35 4.94
CA HIS A 19 -6.17 -1.08 6.35
C HIS A 19 -5.40 0.16 6.86
N GLY A 20 -4.08 0.17 6.66
CA GLY A 20 -3.21 1.29 7.04
C GLY A 20 -3.58 2.56 6.30
N GLY A 21 -3.91 2.47 5.01
CA GLY A 21 -4.40 3.59 4.21
C GLY A 21 -5.69 4.20 4.76
N ASN A 22 -6.67 3.37 5.14
CA ASN A 22 -7.90 3.85 5.77
C ASN A 22 -7.63 4.51 7.13
N GLY A 23 -6.75 3.92 7.96
CA GLY A 23 -6.35 4.52 9.23
C GLY A 23 -5.67 5.87 9.05
N MET A 24 -4.72 5.98 8.12
CA MET A 24 -4.04 7.23 7.79
C MET A 24 -4.99 8.29 7.26
N ARG A 25 -6.02 7.92 6.48
CA ARG A 25 -7.06 8.84 6.04
C ARG A 25 -7.81 9.45 7.23
N THR A 26 -8.17 8.63 8.22
CA THR A 26 -8.79 9.11 9.47
C THR A 26 -7.85 10.05 10.22
N ILE A 27 -6.57 9.69 10.37
CA ILE A 27 -5.57 10.54 11.02
C ILE A 27 -5.44 11.90 10.29
N ILE A 28 -5.38 11.91 8.96
CA ILE A 28 -5.31 13.16 8.17
C ILE A 28 -6.56 14.01 8.42
N ALA A 29 -7.75 13.39 8.46
CA ALA A 29 -9.00 14.08 8.70
C ALA A 29 -9.04 14.76 10.08
N ASP A 30 -8.56 14.06 11.11
CA ASP A 30 -8.62 14.49 12.51
C ASP A 30 -7.51 15.48 12.89
N TYR A 31 -6.30 15.30 12.36
CA TYR A 31 -5.13 16.04 12.84
C TYR A 31 -4.68 17.19 11.93
N THR A 32 -5.18 17.26 10.69
CA THR A 32 -4.80 18.35 9.78
C THR A 32 -5.77 19.52 9.95
N ARG A 33 -5.26 20.74 10.18
CA ARG A 33 -6.11 21.92 10.41
C ARG A 33 -6.33 22.80 9.19
N LYS A 34 -5.41 22.76 8.21
CA LYS A 34 -5.46 23.59 7.00
C LYS A 34 -5.97 22.77 5.83
N ASP A 35 -6.91 23.33 5.08
CA ASP A 35 -7.49 22.66 3.90
C ASP A 35 -6.45 22.42 2.80
N SER A 36 -5.51 23.34 2.61
CA SER A 36 -4.40 23.16 1.67
C SER A 36 -3.53 21.96 2.04
N THR A 37 -3.24 21.77 3.33
CA THR A 37 -2.48 20.60 3.79
C THR A 37 -3.29 19.32 3.62
N LYS A 38 -4.60 19.31 3.93
CA LYS A 38 -5.47 18.14 3.67
C LYS A 38 -5.53 17.81 2.18
N PHE A 39 -5.59 18.82 1.32
CA PHE A 39 -5.60 18.67 -0.13
C PHE A 39 -4.35 17.98 -0.65
N TRP A 40 -3.17 18.23 -0.07
CA TRP A 40 -1.93 17.57 -0.48
C TRP A 40 -1.70 16.20 0.18
N LEU A 41 -2.08 16.05 1.45
CA LEU A 41 -1.86 14.79 2.18
C LEU A 41 -2.70 13.63 1.62
N ASN A 42 -3.95 13.87 1.22
CA ASN A 42 -4.82 12.81 0.67
C ASN A 42 -4.32 12.21 -0.66
N PRO A 43 -3.96 13.00 -1.70
CA PRO A 43 -3.41 12.45 -2.93
C PRO A 43 -2.02 11.84 -2.72
N LEU A 44 -1.21 12.38 -1.80
CA LEU A 44 0.07 11.75 -1.45
C LEU A 44 -0.13 10.38 -0.78
N LEU A 45 -1.12 10.27 0.11
CA LEU A 45 -1.53 8.98 0.69
C LEU A 45 -2.03 8.02 -0.40
N ALA A 46 -2.91 8.49 -1.31
CA ALA A 46 -3.42 7.67 -2.40
C ALA A 46 -2.29 7.19 -3.33
N LEU A 47 -1.35 8.07 -3.68
CA LEU A 47 -0.17 7.74 -4.47
C LEU A 47 0.69 6.68 -3.77
N SER A 48 0.93 6.84 -2.46
CA SER A 48 1.68 5.86 -1.68
C SER A 48 0.98 4.49 -1.65
N ILE A 49 -0.34 4.45 -1.45
CA ILE A 49 -1.12 3.21 -1.47
C ILE A 49 -0.98 2.51 -2.82
N VAL A 50 -1.24 3.24 -3.92
CA VAL A 50 -1.20 2.67 -5.28
C VAL A 50 0.22 2.23 -5.64
N PHE A 51 1.23 3.07 -5.38
CA PHE A 51 2.62 2.76 -5.70
C PHE A 51 3.08 1.47 -4.99
N THR A 52 2.87 1.37 -3.68
CA THR A 52 3.28 0.20 -2.90
C THR A 52 2.49 -1.06 -3.30
N LEU A 53 1.18 -0.96 -3.52
CA LEU A 53 0.37 -2.11 -3.95
C LEU A 53 0.81 -2.64 -5.31
N VAL A 54 0.99 -1.75 -6.29
CA VAL A 54 1.39 -2.14 -7.65
C VAL A 54 2.79 -2.73 -7.64
N LEU A 55 3.75 -2.05 -7.02
CA LEU A 55 5.14 -2.53 -6.97
C LEU A 55 5.25 -3.85 -6.22
N GLY A 56 4.63 -3.97 -5.04
CA GLY A 56 4.66 -5.20 -4.24
C GLY A 56 3.96 -6.37 -4.95
N THR A 57 2.81 -6.13 -5.58
CA THR A 57 2.10 -7.15 -6.35
C THR A 57 2.93 -7.60 -7.56
N TYR A 58 3.54 -6.65 -8.29
CA TYR A 58 4.44 -6.96 -9.39
C TYR A 58 5.59 -7.86 -8.93
N VAL A 59 6.32 -7.44 -7.89
CA VAL A 59 7.46 -8.23 -7.34
C VAL A 59 7.03 -9.63 -6.92
N LEU A 60 5.91 -9.77 -6.20
CA LEU A 60 5.44 -11.09 -5.73
C LEU A 60 5.00 -12.01 -6.86
N LEU A 61 4.47 -11.47 -7.97
CA LEU A 61 3.99 -12.26 -9.10
C LEU A 61 5.09 -12.58 -10.12
N THR A 62 6.10 -11.72 -10.26
CA THR A 62 7.18 -11.89 -11.25
C THR A 62 8.51 -12.31 -10.63
N PHE A 63 8.53 -12.73 -9.36
CA PHE A 63 9.75 -13.14 -8.68
C PHE A 63 10.39 -14.37 -9.35
N ASP A 64 11.68 -14.26 -9.65
CA ASP A 64 12.53 -15.35 -10.14
C ASP A 64 13.74 -15.50 -9.20
N ALA A 65 13.89 -16.68 -8.59
CA ALA A 65 14.95 -16.99 -7.64
C ALA A 65 16.33 -17.20 -8.28
N THR A 66 16.40 -17.24 -9.61
CA THR A 66 17.62 -17.55 -10.38
C THR A 66 18.18 -16.36 -11.16
N ILE A 67 17.55 -15.18 -11.03
CA ILE A 67 18.00 -13.95 -11.70
C ILE A 67 19.33 -13.45 -11.09
N SER A 68 20.27 -13.00 -11.93
CA SER A 68 21.61 -12.50 -11.55
C SER A 68 21.79 -11.02 -11.85
#